data_AF-A0A9E3J4P0-F1
#
_entry.id   AF-A0A9E3J4P0-F1
#
_cell.length_a   1.000
_cell.length_b   1.000
_cell.length_c   1.000
_cell.angle_alpha   90.00
_cell.angle_beta   90.00
_cell.angle_gamma   90.00
#
_symmetry.space_group_name_H-M   'P 1'
#
loop_
_entity.id
_entity.type
_entity.pdbx_description
1 polymer ?
#
loop_
_entity_poly.entity_id
_entity_poly.type
_entity_poly.pdbx_seq_one_letter_code
_entity_poly.pdbx_strand_id
1 'polypeptide(L)'
;IAAARSGHDVVMYPEQYVYLDHRQDAGADEPVPIGYVRTLEDVYRFEPVPPELTPEETAHVLGAQANVWTEVMEDQGRVDYQTFPRLAAFAEVAWSALPAPAERDFADFERRMTAHYELLDALGVGYRPPKGPLPWQKRPGVLGRPIEGAPPNR
;
A
#
# COMPACT_ATOMS: atom_id res chain seq x y z
N ILE A 1 -8.01 16.69 -4.60
CA ILE A 1 -8.75 17.64 -3.72
C ILE A 1 -9.78 18.53 -4.41
N ALA A 2 -9.66 18.86 -5.71
CA ALA A 2 -10.59 19.79 -6.38
C ALA A 2 -12.09 19.39 -6.27
N ALA A 3 -12.40 18.10 -6.31
CA ALA A 3 -13.76 17.60 -6.15
C ALA A 3 -14.36 17.91 -4.76
N ALA A 4 -13.61 17.64 -3.68
CA ALA A 4 -14.03 17.98 -2.31
C ALA A 4 -14.23 19.50 -2.13
N ARG A 5 -13.32 20.32 -2.67
CA ARG A 5 -13.46 21.80 -2.69
C ARG A 5 -14.69 22.30 -3.47
N SER A 6 -15.20 21.48 -4.38
CA SER A 6 -16.40 21.76 -5.17
C SER A 6 -17.67 21.20 -4.51
N GLY A 7 -17.58 20.63 -3.30
CA GLY A 7 -18.70 20.05 -2.56
C GLY A 7 -19.12 18.66 -3.02
N HIS A 8 -18.26 17.93 -3.74
CA HIS A 8 -18.51 16.54 -4.13
C HIS A 8 -17.89 15.58 -3.12
N ASP A 9 -18.64 14.53 -2.80
CA ASP A 9 -18.13 13.43 -1.99
C ASP A 9 -17.06 12.64 -2.74
N VAL A 10 -15.98 12.28 -2.04
CA VAL A 10 -14.82 11.61 -2.62
C VAL A 10 -14.38 10.41 -1.79
N VAL A 11 -13.81 9.43 -2.48
CA VAL A 11 -13.04 8.33 -1.90
C VAL A 11 -11.59 8.49 -2.37
N MET A 12 -10.65 8.47 -1.43
CA MET A 12 -9.25 8.74 -1.70
C MET A 12 -8.49 7.46 -2.04
N TYR A 13 -7.95 7.37 -3.26
CA TYR A 13 -7.12 6.24 -3.71
C TYR A 13 -5.91 6.70 -4.54
N PRO A 14 -5.06 7.61 -4.04
CA PRO A 14 -3.94 8.13 -4.82
C PRO A 14 -2.95 7.02 -5.23
N GLU A 15 -2.62 6.99 -6.52
CA GLU A 15 -1.66 6.05 -7.13
C GLU A 15 -0.32 6.01 -6.37
N GLN A 16 0.12 7.17 -5.87
CA GLN A 16 1.37 7.37 -5.17
C GLN A 16 1.47 6.66 -3.81
N TYR A 17 0.37 6.10 -3.30
CA TYR A 17 0.33 5.47 -1.99
C TYR A 17 -0.33 4.09 -2.01
N VAL A 18 -1.51 3.98 -2.63
CA VAL A 18 -2.41 2.84 -2.39
C VAL A 18 -2.71 1.99 -3.62
N TYR A 19 -1.84 2.07 -4.63
CA TYR A 19 -1.81 1.10 -5.72
C TYR A 19 -0.91 -0.06 -5.32
N LEU A 20 -1.53 -1.16 -4.91
CA LEU A 20 -0.82 -2.29 -4.34
C LEU A 20 -0.19 -3.17 -5.43
N ASP A 21 -0.48 -2.98 -6.71
CA ASP A 21 0.24 -3.60 -7.82
C ASP A 21 1.68 -3.07 -7.99
N HIS A 22 1.99 -1.90 -7.44
CA HIS A 22 3.34 -1.32 -7.48
C HIS A 22 4.35 -2.12 -6.65
N ARG A 23 5.61 -2.16 -7.11
CA ARG A 23 6.71 -2.90 -6.45
C ARG A 23 6.89 -2.48 -4.99
N GLN A 24 7.14 -3.46 -4.12
CA GLN A 24 7.27 -3.24 -2.67
C GLN A 24 8.66 -2.80 -2.23
N ASP A 25 9.66 -3.02 -3.08
CA ASP A 25 11.06 -2.75 -2.81
C ASP A 25 11.78 -2.37 -4.12
N ALA A 26 12.94 -1.74 -4.01
CA ALA A 26 13.77 -1.37 -5.15
C ALA A 26 14.60 -2.56 -5.68
N GLY A 27 14.74 -3.63 -4.91
CA GLY A 27 15.56 -4.79 -5.21
C GLY A 27 15.15 -5.52 -6.49
N ALA A 28 16.14 -6.02 -7.21
CA ALA A 28 15.96 -6.77 -8.46
C ALA A 28 15.24 -8.12 -8.28
N ASP A 29 15.10 -8.57 -7.04
CA ASP A 29 14.42 -9.81 -6.69
C ASP A 29 12.89 -9.66 -6.66
N GLU A 30 12.36 -8.43 -6.66
CA GLU A 30 10.92 -8.23 -6.73
C GLU A 30 10.38 -8.82 -8.04
N PRO A 31 9.39 -9.72 -7.97
CA PRO A 31 8.81 -10.34 -9.15
C PRO A 31 8.08 -9.29 -10.02
N VAL A 32 8.40 -9.28 -11.31
CA VAL A 32 7.79 -8.44 -12.36
C VAL A 32 7.51 -7.00 -11.88
N PRO A 33 8.56 -6.20 -11.57
CA PRO A 33 8.40 -4.93 -10.89
C PRO A 33 7.66 -3.91 -11.77
N ILE A 34 6.56 -3.35 -11.28
CA ILE A 34 5.79 -2.28 -11.95
C ILE A 34 5.73 -1.04 -11.06
N GLY A 35 5.73 0.14 -11.69
CA GLY A 35 5.46 1.40 -11.03
C GLY A 35 6.54 1.82 -10.04
N TYR A 36 6.14 2.64 -9.09
CA TYR A 36 7.02 3.18 -8.06
C TYR A 36 7.27 2.18 -6.93
N VAL A 37 8.33 2.37 -6.15
CA VAL A 37 8.53 1.59 -4.91
C VAL A 37 7.57 2.09 -3.85
N ARG A 38 6.61 1.28 -3.42
CA ARG A 38 5.68 1.56 -2.31
C ARG A 38 5.82 0.50 -1.23
N THR A 39 6.62 0.82 -0.22
CA THR A 39 6.92 -0.06 0.91
C THR A 39 5.74 -0.20 1.85
N LEU A 40 5.85 -1.12 2.82
CA LEU A 40 4.89 -1.22 3.92
C LEU A 40 4.79 0.07 4.74
N GLU A 41 5.92 0.72 5.00
CA GLU A 41 5.97 1.98 5.74
C GLU A 41 5.33 3.13 4.95
N ASP A 42 5.56 3.21 3.63
CA ASP A 42 4.92 4.22 2.78
C ASP A 42 3.38 4.17 2.89
N VAL A 43 2.81 2.95 2.89
CA VAL A 43 1.37 2.74 3.03
C VAL A 43 0.90 3.05 4.45
N TYR A 44 1.66 2.68 5.47
CA TYR A 44 1.32 2.99 6.87
C TYR A 44 1.37 4.50 7.18
N ARG A 45 2.23 5.25 6.49
CA ARG A 45 2.35 6.70 6.61
C ARG A 45 1.43 7.47 5.67
N PHE A 46 0.59 6.80 4.89
CA PHE A 46 -0.40 7.46 4.04
C PHE A 46 -1.43 8.22 4.90
N GLU A 47 -1.75 9.45 4.52
CA GLU A 47 -2.84 10.24 5.10
C GLU A 47 -3.97 10.39 4.07
N PRO A 48 -5.13 9.74 4.30
CA PRO A 48 -6.29 9.87 3.43
C PRO A 48 -6.80 11.30 3.28
N VAL A 49 -6.71 12.13 4.33
CA VAL A 49 -7.26 13.49 4.34
C VAL A 49 -6.16 14.52 4.11
N PRO A 50 -6.12 15.20 2.94
CA PRO A 50 -5.08 16.18 2.67
C PRO A 50 -5.16 17.38 3.62
N PRO A 51 -4.03 17.86 4.17
CA PRO A 51 -4.01 18.95 5.15
C PRO A 51 -4.48 20.30 4.59
N GLU A 52 -4.60 20.43 3.26
CA GLU A 52 -5.05 21.64 2.58
C GLU A 52 -6.57 21.77 2.49
N LEU A 53 -7.33 20.80 3.00
CA LEU A 53 -8.79 20.86 3.07
C LEU A 53 -9.24 21.57 4.35
N THR A 54 -10.25 22.43 4.25
CA THR A 54 -10.93 22.97 5.44
C THR A 54 -11.75 21.88 6.15
N PRO A 55 -12.23 22.10 7.38
CA PRO A 55 -13.13 21.15 8.05
C PRO A 55 -14.40 20.83 7.23
N GLU A 56 -14.97 21.83 6.57
CA GLU A 56 -16.15 21.67 5.70
C GLU A 56 -15.82 20.82 4.46
N GLU A 57 -14.69 21.06 3.83
CA GLU A 57 -14.25 20.28 2.66
C GLU A 57 -13.85 18.85 3.06
N THR A 58 -13.30 18.66 4.26
CA THR A 58 -12.94 17.35 4.81
C THR A 58 -14.16 16.47 5.03
N ALA A 59 -15.32 17.05 5.36
CA ALA A 59 -16.57 16.30 5.54
C ALA A 59 -17.02 15.57 4.26
N HIS A 60 -16.54 15.98 3.09
CA HIS A 60 -16.80 15.31 1.81
C HIS A 60 -15.86 14.12 1.53
N VAL A 61 -14.82 13.90 2.34
CA VAL A 61 -13.95 12.71 2.21
C VAL A 61 -14.61 11.54 2.93
N LEU A 62 -15.24 10.64 2.18
CA LEU A 62 -15.98 9.50 2.73
C LEU A 62 -15.08 8.38 3.25
N GLY A 63 -13.84 8.33 2.78
CA GLY A 63 -12.87 7.32 3.16
C GLY A 63 -11.77 7.15 2.11
N ALA A 64 -11.08 6.01 2.20
CA ALA A 64 -10.00 5.65 1.29
C ALA A 64 -10.21 4.26 0.68
N GLN A 65 -9.52 4.00 -0.44
CA GLN A 65 -9.49 2.69 -1.08
C GLN A 65 -8.08 2.34 -1.54
N ALA A 66 -7.70 1.07 -1.41
CA ALA A 66 -6.51 0.51 -2.03
C ALA A 66 -6.89 -0.27 -3.30
N ASN A 67 -6.11 -0.11 -4.37
CA ASN A 67 -6.36 -0.70 -5.68
C ASN A 67 -5.38 -1.83 -5.95
N VAL A 68 -5.87 -2.89 -6.61
CA VAL A 68 -5.08 -4.04 -7.04
C VAL A 68 -5.34 -4.27 -8.53
N TRP A 69 -4.40 -3.85 -9.37
CA TRP A 69 -4.46 -4.07 -10.82
C TRP A 69 -3.68 -5.35 -11.19
N THR A 70 -4.31 -6.27 -11.91
CA THR A 70 -3.85 -7.66 -11.99
C THR A 70 -3.05 -8.00 -13.25
N GLU A 71 -2.53 -7.01 -13.98
CA GLU A 71 -1.81 -7.21 -15.25
C GLU A 71 -0.61 -8.16 -15.11
N VAL A 72 0.02 -8.20 -13.93
CA VAL A 72 1.17 -9.07 -13.59
C VAL A 72 0.87 -10.03 -12.44
N MET A 73 -0.42 -10.31 -12.22
CA MET A 73 -0.91 -11.20 -11.18
C MET A 73 -1.60 -12.42 -11.80
N GLU A 74 -0.83 -13.43 -12.19
CA GLU A 74 -1.32 -14.58 -12.95
C GLU A 74 -2.18 -15.56 -12.13
N ASP A 75 -2.05 -15.52 -10.80
CA ASP A 75 -2.73 -16.43 -9.88
C ASP A 75 -3.00 -15.76 -8.52
N GLN A 76 -3.74 -16.46 -7.65
CA GLN A 76 -4.09 -15.97 -6.31
C GLN A 76 -2.86 -15.72 -5.43
N GLY A 77 -1.84 -16.58 -5.50
CA GLY A 77 -0.62 -16.40 -4.70
C GLY A 77 0.14 -15.12 -5.09
N ARG A 78 0.06 -14.76 -6.37
CA ARG A 78 0.60 -13.51 -6.90
C ARG A 78 -0.19 -12.29 -6.42
N VAL A 79 -1.52 -12.38 -6.40
CA VAL A 79 -2.40 -11.34 -5.82
C VAL A 79 -2.09 -11.17 -4.33
N ASP A 80 -1.97 -12.25 -3.57
CA ASP A 80 -1.66 -12.23 -2.15
C ASP A 80 -0.30 -11.59 -1.87
N TYR A 81 0.75 -12.00 -2.60
CA TYR A 81 2.09 -11.46 -2.48
C TYR A 81 2.11 -9.94 -2.65
N GLN A 82 1.36 -9.48 -3.64
CA GLN A 82 1.35 -8.09 -4.05
C GLN A 82 0.47 -7.25 -3.10
N THR A 83 -0.58 -7.82 -2.54
CA THR A 83 -1.53 -7.15 -1.66
C THR A 83 -1.06 -7.11 -0.20
N PHE A 84 -0.55 -8.23 0.32
CA PHE A 84 -0.11 -8.37 1.71
C PHE A 84 1.41 -8.31 1.83
N PRO A 85 1.95 -7.62 2.85
CA PRO A 85 1.27 -7.11 4.06
C PRO A 85 0.63 -5.71 3.95
N ARG A 86 0.81 -5.00 2.83
CA ARG A 86 0.41 -3.58 2.72
C ARG A 86 -1.08 -3.33 2.95
N LEU A 87 -1.95 -4.27 2.60
CA LEU A 87 -3.37 -4.13 2.89
C LEU A 87 -3.68 -4.07 4.40
N ALA A 88 -2.90 -4.73 5.25
CA ALA A 88 -3.05 -4.63 6.70
C ALA A 88 -2.65 -3.23 7.21
N ALA A 89 -1.57 -2.65 6.69
CA ALA A 89 -1.21 -1.27 6.99
C ALA A 89 -2.30 -0.28 6.53
N PHE A 90 -2.80 -0.46 5.30
CA PHE A 90 -3.87 0.36 4.76
C PHE A 90 -5.15 0.26 5.62
N ALA A 91 -5.52 -0.94 6.06
CA ALA A 91 -6.68 -1.14 6.91
C ALA A 91 -6.54 -0.41 8.25
N GLU A 92 -5.34 -0.39 8.86
CA GLU A 92 -5.12 0.38 10.07
C GLU A 92 -5.22 1.89 9.83
N VAL A 93 -4.67 2.38 8.72
CA VAL A 93 -4.78 3.78 8.30
C VAL A 93 -6.23 4.20 8.07
N ALA A 94 -7.03 3.33 7.47
CA ALA A 94 -8.43 3.63 7.16
C ALA A 94 -9.37 3.55 8.37
N TRP A 95 -8.99 2.82 9.42
CA TRP A 95 -9.87 2.49 10.54
C TRP A 95 -9.48 3.15 11.87
N SER A 96 -8.19 3.22 12.17
CA SER A 96 -7.70 3.63 13.49
C SER A 96 -7.51 5.14 13.59
N ALA A 97 -7.73 5.68 14.79
CA ALA A 97 -7.33 7.05 15.10
C ALA A 97 -5.80 7.10 15.29
N LEU A 98 -5.07 7.42 14.22
CA LEU A 98 -3.62 7.53 14.21
C LEU A 98 -3.17 8.99 14.35
N PRO A 99 -1.99 9.26 14.92
CA PRO A 99 -1.40 10.59 14.88
C PRO A 99 -0.99 10.97 13.45
N ALA A 100 -0.52 12.20 13.27
CA ALA A 100 -0.03 12.68 11.99
C ALA A 100 1.04 11.72 11.42
N PRO A 101 1.14 11.55 10.08
CA PRO A 101 2.02 10.56 9.45
C PRO A 101 3.46 10.47 9.97
N ALA A 102 4.07 11.62 10.30
CA ALA A 102 5.43 11.69 10.81
C ALA A 102 5.58 11.16 12.25
N GLU A 103 4.50 11.16 13.03
CA GLU A 103 4.46 10.78 14.44
C GLU A 103 3.99 9.33 14.64
N ARG A 104 3.48 8.67 13.59
CA ARG A 104 3.05 7.27 13.66
C ARG A 104 4.24 6.37 13.99
N ASP A 105 4.09 5.56 15.04
CA ASP A 105 5.09 4.58 15.45
C ASP A 105 5.03 3.37 14.53
N PHE A 106 5.86 3.39 13.48
CA PHE A 106 5.98 2.27 12.54
C PHE A 106 6.60 1.04 13.20
N ALA A 107 7.50 1.21 14.16
CA ALA A 107 8.12 0.09 14.85
C ALA A 107 7.09 -0.66 15.73
N ASP A 108 6.12 0.05 16.32
CA ASP A 108 4.98 -0.58 16.99
C ASP A 108 4.09 -1.35 16.02
N PHE A 109 3.76 -0.75 14.88
CA PHE A 109 3.01 -1.43 13.84
C PHE A 109 3.73 -2.70 13.38
N GLU A 110 5.05 -2.67 13.14
CA GLU A 110 5.83 -3.87 12.78
C GLU A 110 5.81 -4.97 13.86
N ARG A 111 5.84 -4.59 15.15
CA ARG A 111 5.67 -5.55 16.25
C ARG A 111 4.29 -6.22 16.19
N ARG A 112 3.21 -5.46 15.97
CA ARG A 112 1.85 -6.01 15.82
C ARG A 112 1.70 -6.86 14.56
N MET A 113 2.33 -6.44 13.47
CA MET A 113 2.39 -7.20 12.21
C MET A 113 3.09 -8.55 12.37
N THR A 114 4.06 -8.67 13.28
CA THR A 114 4.73 -9.95 13.56
C THR A 114 3.72 -11.04 13.95
N ALA A 115 2.76 -10.71 14.82
CA ALA A 115 1.66 -11.62 15.16
C ALA A 115 0.64 -11.77 14.02
N HIS A 116 0.43 -10.72 13.23
CA HIS A 116 -0.49 -10.76 12.09
C HIS A 116 0.01 -11.69 10.96
N TYR A 117 1.33 -11.81 10.76
CA TYR A 117 1.90 -12.77 9.81
C TYR A 117 1.53 -14.22 10.16
N GLU A 118 1.51 -14.58 11.45
CA GLU A 118 1.09 -15.93 11.88
C GLU A 118 -0.39 -16.21 11.52
N LEU A 119 -1.25 -15.18 11.56
CA LEU A 119 -2.63 -15.28 11.10
C LEU A 119 -2.70 -15.46 9.59
N LEU A 120 -1.92 -14.68 8.82
CA LEU A 120 -1.86 -14.81 7.36
C LEU A 120 -1.37 -16.21 6.95
N ASP A 121 -0.37 -16.75 7.64
CA ASP A 121 0.12 -18.12 7.47
C ASP A 121 -1.00 -19.15 7.75
N ALA A 122 -1.73 -19.00 8.86
CA ALA A 122 -2.83 -19.90 9.21
C ALA A 122 -4.00 -19.84 8.21
N LEU A 123 -4.20 -18.69 7.56
CA LEU A 123 -5.20 -18.49 6.49
C LEU A 123 -4.69 -18.92 5.12
N GLY A 124 -3.41 -19.28 4.98
CA GLY A 124 -2.79 -19.70 3.72
C GLY A 124 -2.56 -18.55 2.72
N VAL A 125 -2.40 -17.30 3.21
CA VAL A 125 -2.19 -16.12 2.36
C VAL A 125 -0.72 -16.05 1.92
N GLY A 126 -0.48 -16.00 0.62
CA GLY A 126 0.87 -15.97 0.01
C GLY A 126 1.61 -14.63 0.07
N TYR A 127 1.63 -13.93 1.21
CA TYR A 127 2.14 -12.56 1.36
C TYR A 127 3.65 -12.40 1.06
N ARG A 128 4.11 -11.15 0.84
CA ARG A 128 5.55 -10.83 0.74
C ARG A 128 6.22 -10.83 2.11
N PRO A 129 7.20 -11.70 2.39
CA PRO A 129 7.88 -11.70 3.70
C PRO A 129 8.65 -10.39 3.96
N PRO A 130 8.84 -10.00 5.24
CA PRO A 130 9.61 -8.81 5.60
C PRO A 130 11.04 -8.80 5.03
N LYS A 131 11.64 -9.99 4.88
CA LYS A 131 13.01 -10.16 4.36
C LYS A 131 13.10 -10.19 2.83
N GLY A 132 11.98 -9.99 2.13
CA GLY A 132 11.90 -10.07 0.67
C GLY A 132 11.32 -11.39 0.16
N PRO A 133 11.21 -11.53 -1.19
CA PRO A 133 10.54 -12.67 -1.82
C PRO A 133 11.27 -14.00 -1.59
N LEU A 134 10.46 -15.03 -1.30
CA LEU A 134 10.91 -16.43 -1.25
C LEU A 134 11.28 -16.92 -2.66
N PRO A 135 12.13 -17.97 -2.79
CA PRO A 135 12.58 -18.45 -4.09
C PRO A 135 11.46 -18.72 -5.11
N TRP A 136 10.31 -19.26 -4.66
CA TRP A 136 9.15 -19.54 -5.52
C TRP A 136 8.25 -18.33 -5.81
N GLN A 137 8.43 -17.23 -5.08
CA GLN A 137 7.73 -15.96 -5.32
C GLN A 137 8.46 -15.11 -6.38
N LYS A 138 9.76 -15.35 -6.59
CA LYS A 138 10.56 -14.66 -7.61
C LYS A 138 10.12 -15.02 -9.03
N ARG A 139 10.40 -14.13 -9.98
CA ARG A 139 10.16 -14.33 -11.43
C ARG A 139 11.37 -13.85 -12.25
N PRO A 140 12.52 -14.53 -12.15
CA PRO A 140 13.72 -14.11 -12.87
C PRO A 140 13.49 -14.15 -14.38
N GLY A 141 14.00 -13.14 -15.10
CA GLY A 141 13.92 -13.06 -16.56
C GLY A 141 12.60 -12.52 -17.12
N VAL A 142 11.60 -12.25 -16.29
CA VAL A 142 10.35 -11.58 -16.72
C VAL A 142 10.53 -10.07 -16.57
N LEU A 143 10.38 -9.34 -17.68
CA LEU A 143 10.54 -7.89 -17.69
C LEU A 143 9.35 -7.20 -17.03
N GLY A 144 9.64 -6.34 -16.06
CA GLY A 144 8.69 -5.40 -15.48
C GLY A 144 8.70 -4.03 -16.18
N ARG A 145 8.02 -3.06 -15.58
CA ARG A 145 8.03 -1.64 -15.95
C ARG A 145 8.21 -0.76 -14.70
N PRO A 146 9.38 -0.82 -14.03
CA PRO A 146 9.63 0.01 -12.86
C PRO A 146 9.71 1.48 -13.29
N ILE A 147 9.20 2.36 -12.43
CA ILE A 147 9.42 3.79 -12.52
C ILE A 147 10.46 4.15 -11.47
N GLU A 148 11.47 4.91 -11.90
CA GLU A 148 12.58 5.34 -11.06
C GLU A 148 12.28 6.66 -10.36
N GLY A 149 12.83 6.82 -9.15
CA GLY A 149 12.60 7.99 -8.30
C GLY A 149 11.33 7.92 -7.46
N ALA A 150 11.11 8.98 -6.68
CA ALA A 150 9.91 9.11 -5.86
C ALA A 150 8.67 9.40 -6.72
N PRO A 151 7.48 8.89 -6.36
CA PRO A 151 6.24 9.32 -6.99
C PRO A 151 6.08 10.84 -6.89
N PRO A 152 5.54 11.51 -7.93
CA PRO A 152 5.29 12.93 -7.85
C PRO A 152 4.15 13.21 -6.86
N ASN A 153 4.42 13.96 -5.80
CA ASN A 153 3.39 14.54 -4.93
C ASN A 153 2.66 15.62 -5.74
N ARG A 154 1.45 15.31 -6.23
CA ARG A 154 0.56 16.23 -6.95
C ARG A 154 -0.78 16.33 -6.27
#